data_AF-A0A7V7NX69-F1
#
_entry.id   AF-A0A7V7NX69-F1
#
_cell.length_a   1.000
_cell.length_b   1.000
_cell.length_c   1.000
_cell.angle_alpha   90.00
_cell.angle_beta   90.00
_cell.angle_gamma   90.00
#
_symmetry.space_group_name_H-M   'P 1'
#
loop_
_entity.id
_entity.type
_entity.pdbx_description
1 polymer ?
#
loop_
_entity_poly.entity_id
_entity_poly.type
_entity_poly.pdbx_seq_one_letter_code
_entity_poly.pdbx_strand_id
1 'polypeptide(L)'
;MITRSMVKMYVVEKYKHDRLYGRSAKNGWDDGYGDRIVDRYFEDCIAGKRSAISRHESATASYETVDMNRVLQHYAQNLTNEELETEYLNLKVALNSDAMKNVTIDHLKEDEALMRNWASNNVYHSLLKQQFRLRISHGYKPTRKVTGTAPVRFNLAIQ
;
A
#
# COMPACT_ATOMS: atom_id res chain seq x y z
N MET A 1 -6.87 -2.70 -1.72
CA MET A 1 -6.29 -3.70 -2.63
C MET A 1 -4.84 -3.35 -2.87
N ILE A 2 -3.91 -4.25 -2.58
CA ILE A 2 -2.50 -4.07 -2.96
C ILE A 2 -2.35 -4.30 -4.47
N THR A 3 -1.55 -3.47 -5.13
CA THR A 3 -1.28 -3.62 -6.57
C THR A 3 0.19 -3.95 -6.81
N ARG A 4 0.47 -4.58 -7.96
CA ARG A 4 1.84 -4.82 -8.42
C ARG A 4 2.66 -3.54 -8.45
N SER A 5 2.07 -2.43 -8.90
CA SER A 5 2.74 -1.13 -8.97
C SER A 5 3.16 -0.60 -7.59
N MET A 6 2.31 -0.76 -6.56
CA MET A 6 2.65 -0.39 -5.18
C MET A 6 3.85 -1.21 -4.67
N VAL A 7 3.84 -2.53 -4.89
CA VAL A 7 4.96 -3.41 -4.51
C VAL A 7 6.22 -3.04 -5.28
N LYS A 8 6.10 -2.77 -6.59
CA LYS A 8 7.23 -2.35 -7.43
C LYS A 8 7.87 -1.09 -6.89
N MET A 9 7.10 -0.06 -6.54
CA MET A 9 7.63 1.17 -5.93
C MET A 9 8.41 0.88 -4.64
N TYR A 10 7.85 0.08 -3.74
CA TYR A 10 8.50 -0.29 -2.48
C TYR A 10 9.81 -1.04 -2.72
N VAL A 11 9.77 -2.10 -3.53
CA VAL A 11 10.91 -2.97 -3.81
C VAL A 11 12.00 -2.18 -4.54
N VAL A 12 11.67 -1.37 -5.53
CA VAL A 12 12.66 -0.54 -6.25
C VAL A 12 13.41 0.40 -5.30
N GLU A 13 12.72 1.00 -4.33
CA GLU A 13 13.37 1.90 -3.37
C GLU A 13 14.26 1.15 -2.37
N LYS A 14 13.79 0.00 -1.88
CA LYS A 14 14.47 -0.73 -0.80
C LYS A 14 15.51 -1.73 -1.29
N TYR A 15 15.49 -2.12 -2.56
CA TYR A 15 16.43 -3.04 -3.17
C TYR A 15 17.54 -2.26 -3.89
N LYS A 16 18.76 -2.78 -3.84
CA LYS A 16 19.88 -2.23 -4.61
C LYS A 16 19.61 -2.38 -6.10
N HIS A 17 19.66 -1.26 -6.82
CA HIS A 17 19.31 -1.22 -8.24
C HIS A 17 20.18 -2.13 -9.12
N ASP A 18 21.50 -2.16 -8.87
CA ASP A 18 22.45 -3.05 -9.56
C ASP A 18 22.10 -4.54 -9.39
N ARG A 19 21.50 -4.91 -8.26
CA ARG A 19 21.06 -6.28 -7.98
C ARG A 19 19.68 -6.59 -8.56
N LEU A 20 18.78 -5.63 -8.59
CA LEU A 20 17.41 -5.83 -9.07
C LEU A 20 17.31 -5.71 -10.60
N TYR A 21 17.74 -4.58 -11.16
CA TYR A 21 17.64 -4.29 -12.60
C TYR A 21 19.00 -4.26 -13.32
N GLY A 22 20.12 -4.32 -12.59
CA GLY A 22 21.44 -4.56 -13.20
C GLY A 22 21.62 -6.00 -13.69
N ARG A 23 20.80 -6.96 -13.25
CA ARG A 23 20.75 -8.32 -13.79
C ARG A 23 19.82 -8.36 -14.99
N SER A 24 20.38 -8.22 -16.18
CA SER A 24 19.67 -8.22 -17.47
C SER A 24 20.33 -9.14 -18.48
N ALA A 25 19.67 -9.43 -19.62
CA ALA A 25 20.26 -10.22 -20.71
C ALA A 25 21.61 -9.67 -21.19
N LYS A 26 21.78 -8.34 -21.19
CA LYS A 26 23.05 -7.70 -21.53
C LYS A 26 24.21 -8.12 -20.60
N ASN A 27 23.88 -8.53 -19.38
CA ASN A 27 24.84 -8.92 -18.35
C ASN A 27 24.82 -10.44 -18.06
N GLY A 28 24.29 -11.24 -18.99
CA GLY A 28 24.26 -12.70 -18.89
C GLY A 28 23.16 -13.27 -17.99
N TRP A 29 22.14 -12.48 -17.66
CA TRP A 29 20.97 -12.91 -16.88
C TRP A 29 19.75 -13.13 -17.78
N ASP A 30 18.73 -13.77 -17.26
CA ASP A 30 17.46 -13.91 -17.95
C ASP A 30 16.72 -12.55 -18.03
N ASP A 31 16.08 -12.28 -19.17
CA ASP A 31 15.33 -11.04 -19.35
C ASP A 31 14.19 -10.92 -18.34
N GLY A 32 13.97 -9.72 -17.81
CA GLY A 32 12.90 -9.46 -16.84
C GLY A 32 13.17 -9.98 -15.42
N TYR A 33 14.42 -10.28 -15.05
CA TYR A 33 14.78 -10.74 -13.70
C TYR A 33 14.19 -9.86 -12.60
N GLY A 34 14.39 -8.54 -12.69
CA GLY A 34 13.88 -7.60 -11.70
C GLY A 34 12.36 -7.61 -11.58
N ASP A 35 11.65 -7.74 -12.71
CA ASP A 35 10.19 -7.83 -12.71
C ASP A 35 9.69 -9.15 -12.08
N ARG A 36 10.35 -10.29 -12.31
CA ARG A 36 10.03 -11.56 -11.62
C ARG A 36 10.22 -11.49 -10.12
N ILE A 37 11.27 -10.80 -9.66
CA ILE A 37 11.49 -10.58 -8.22
C ILE A 37 10.35 -9.75 -7.63
N VAL A 38 9.93 -8.68 -8.32
CA VAL A 38 8.76 -7.88 -7.93
C VAL A 38 7.49 -8.72 -7.89
N ASP A 39 7.27 -9.56 -8.91
CA ASP A 39 6.10 -10.44 -8.99
C ASP A 39 6.06 -11.42 -7.82
N ARG A 40 7.21 -11.99 -7.45
CA ARG A 40 7.31 -12.87 -6.30
C ARG A 40 6.93 -12.17 -5.00
N TYR A 41 7.43 -10.96 -4.77
CA TYR A 41 7.04 -10.19 -3.59
C TYR A 41 5.56 -9.82 -3.60
N PHE A 42 4.99 -9.56 -4.78
CA PHE A 42 3.57 -9.27 -4.93
C PHE A 42 2.69 -10.48 -4.58
N GLU A 43 3.04 -11.67 -5.06
CA GLU A 43 2.38 -12.93 -4.70
C GLU A 43 2.43 -13.18 -3.19
N ASP A 44 3.61 -13.02 -2.57
CA ASP A 44 3.77 -13.18 -1.13
C ASP A 44 2.91 -12.16 -0.34
N CYS A 45 2.85 -10.91 -0.79
CA CYS A 45 1.99 -9.90 -0.17
C CYS A 45 0.50 -10.26 -0.28
N ILE A 46 0.03 -10.72 -1.44
CA ILE A 46 -1.37 -11.16 -1.62
C ILE A 46 -1.68 -12.35 -0.70
N ALA A 47 -0.73 -13.27 -0.56
CA ALA A 47 -0.85 -14.42 0.34
C ALA A 47 -0.75 -14.06 1.83
N GLY A 48 -0.55 -12.78 2.18
CA GLY A 48 -0.38 -12.32 3.56
C GLY A 48 0.94 -12.75 4.20
N LYS A 49 1.92 -13.16 3.39
CA LYS A 49 3.24 -13.58 3.85
C LYS A 49 4.14 -12.37 4.11
N ARG A 50 5.15 -12.62 4.93
CA ARG A 50 6.25 -11.68 5.18
C ARG A 50 7.49 -12.23 4.51
N SER A 51 8.01 -11.50 3.54
CA SER A 51 9.23 -11.84 2.83
C SER A 51 10.33 -10.84 3.22
N ALA A 52 11.58 -11.15 2.89
CA ALA A 52 12.70 -10.30 3.27
C ALA A 52 13.61 -10.03 2.08
N ILE A 53 13.98 -8.76 1.90
CA ILE A 53 15.15 -8.39 1.11
C ILE A 53 16.36 -8.61 2.02
N SER A 54 17.27 -9.46 1.57
CA SER A 54 18.47 -9.78 2.33
C SER A 54 19.34 -8.54 2.54
N ARG A 55 20.18 -8.55 3.58
CA ARG A 55 21.14 -7.48 3.87
C ARG A 55 22.02 -7.13 2.66
N HIS A 56 22.39 -8.13 1.87
CA HIS A 56 23.27 -7.95 0.71
C HIS A 56 22.58 -7.25 -0.45
N GLU A 57 21.26 -7.42 -0.55
CA GLU A 57 20.42 -6.90 -1.63
C GLU A 57 19.71 -5.60 -1.25
N SER A 58 19.56 -5.31 0.03
CA SER A 58 18.92 -4.09 0.52
C SER A 58 19.77 -2.85 0.27
N ALA A 59 19.14 -1.77 -0.18
CA ALA A 59 19.77 -0.48 -0.45
C ALA A 59 20.52 0.09 0.77
N THR A 60 20.03 -0.18 1.98
CA THR A 60 20.60 0.32 3.25
C THR A 60 21.58 -0.65 3.90
N ALA A 61 21.89 -1.78 3.26
CA ALA A 61 22.72 -2.85 3.83
C ALA A 61 22.21 -3.35 5.20
N SER A 62 20.88 -3.37 5.38
CA SER A 62 20.14 -3.94 6.52
C SER A 62 19.06 -4.91 6.02
N TYR A 63 18.58 -5.82 6.87
CA TYR A 63 17.42 -6.63 6.50
C TYR A 63 16.20 -5.74 6.33
N GLU A 64 15.47 -5.92 5.23
CA GLU A 64 14.23 -5.20 4.97
C GLU A 64 13.09 -6.20 4.81
N THR A 65 12.01 -6.02 5.58
CA THR A 65 10.81 -6.86 5.45
C THR A 65 9.90 -6.28 4.39
N VAL A 66 9.40 -7.14 3.50
CA VAL A 66 8.37 -6.84 2.52
C VAL A 66 7.11 -7.56 2.94
N ASP A 67 6.08 -6.79 3.30
CA ASP A 67 4.75 -7.28 3.59
C ASP A 67 3.70 -6.25 3.17
N MET A 68 2.44 -6.68 3.10
CA MET A 68 1.34 -5.83 2.62
C MET A 68 1.25 -4.51 3.38
N ASN A 69 1.40 -4.51 4.70
CA ASN A 69 1.24 -3.31 5.51
C ASN A 69 2.35 -2.30 5.23
N ARG A 70 3.60 -2.77 5.14
CA ARG A 70 4.75 -1.91 4.81
C ARG A 70 4.64 -1.30 3.42
N VAL A 71 4.22 -2.10 2.43
CA VAL A 71 4.01 -1.61 1.05
C VAL A 71 2.91 -0.55 1.02
N LEU A 72 1.76 -0.80 1.66
CA LEU A 72 0.65 0.15 1.70
C LEU A 72 1.01 1.43 2.46
N GLN A 73 1.76 1.31 3.56
CA GLN A 73 2.24 2.46 4.33
C GLN A 73 3.19 3.32 3.51
N HIS A 74 4.17 2.69 2.86
CA HIS A 74 5.12 3.38 2.00
C HIS A 74 4.40 4.07 0.84
N TYR A 75 3.48 3.38 0.17
CA TYR A 75 2.70 3.97 -0.91
C TYR A 75 1.92 5.19 -0.42
N ALA A 76 1.18 5.08 0.69
CA ALA A 76 0.42 6.19 1.27
C ALA A 76 1.29 7.40 1.62
N GLN A 77 2.52 7.19 2.12
CA GLN A 77 3.46 8.25 2.46
C GLN A 77 3.96 9.03 1.23
N ASN A 78 4.07 8.35 0.09
CA ASN A 78 4.60 8.91 -1.14
C ASN A 78 3.55 9.52 -2.07
N LEU A 79 2.26 9.44 -1.73
CA LEU A 79 1.21 10.12 -2.47
C LEU A 79 1.39 11.64 -2.37
N THR A 80 1.21 12.31 -3.51
CA THR A 80 0.95 13.75 -3.55
C THR A 80 -0.40 14.05 -2.89
N ASN A 81 -0.65 15.33 -2.59
CA ASN A 81 -1.92 15.73 -2.00
C ASN A 81 -3.12 15.36 -2.89
N GLU A 82 -3.02 15.58 -4.20
CA GLU A 82 -4.10 15.26 -5.15
C GLU A 82 -4.35 13.75 -5.27
N GLU A 83 -3.28 12.94 -5.33
CA GLU A 83 -3.40 11.49 -5.35
C GLU A 83 -3.98 10.96 -4.04
N LEU A 84 -3.58 11.53 -2.90
CA LEU A 84 -4.10 11.16 -1.58
C LEU A 84 -5.62 11.39 -1.50
N GLU A 85 -6.13 12.49 -2.06
CA GLU A 85 -7.59 12.73 -2.18
C GLU A 85 -8.28 11.72 -3.06
N THR A 86 -7.71 11.46 -4.23
CA THR A 86 -8.28 10.53 -5.21
C THR A 86 -8.34 9.11 -4.63
N GLU A 87 -7.24 8.62 -4.07
CA GLU A 87 -7.16 7.28 -3.46
C GLU A 87 -8.13 7.12 -2.29
N TYR A 88 -8.22 8.12 -1.42
CA TYR A 88 -9.14 8.06 -0.29
C TYR A 88 -10.62 8.08 -0.71
N LEU A 89 -10.97 8.85 -1.74
CA LEU A 89 -12.32 8.84 -2.29
C LEU A 89 -12.65 7.51 -2.94
N ASN A 90 -11.75 6.97 -3.76
CA ASN A 90 -11.92 5.67 -4.40
C ASN A 90 -12.13 4.57 -3.37
N LEU A 91 -11.31 4.55 -2.31
CA LEU A 91 -11.42 3.56 -1.25
C LEU A 91 -12.70 3.74 -0.41
N LYS A 92 -13.10 4.99 -0.13
CA LYS A 92 -14.37 5.27 0.55
C LYS A 92 -15.57 4.81 -0.28
N VAL A 93 -15.55 4.98 -1.61
CA VAL A 93 -16.59 4.46 -2.50
C VAL A 93 -16.59 2.94 -2.49
N ALA A 94 -15.42 2.29 -2.62
CA ALA A 94 -15.29 0.85 -2.58
C ALA A 94 -15.82 0.24 -1.28
N LEU A 95 -15.47 0.81 -0.12
CA LEU A 95 -15.95 0.36 1.19
C LEU A 95 -17.47 0.57 1.38
N ASN A 96 -18.06 1.55 0.72
CA ASN A 96 -19.50 1.80 0.75
C ASN A 96 -20.29 1.07 -0.34
N SER A 97 -19.62 0.29 -1.19
CA SER A 97 -20.28 -0.54 -2.18
C SER A 97 -21.11 -1.63 -1.50
N ASP A 98 -22.22 -2.01 -2.13
CA ASP A 98 -23.12 -3.04 -1.58
C ASP A 98 -22.39 -4.38 -1.39
N ALA A 99 -21.40 -4.67 -2.24
CA ALA A 99 -20.53 -5.83 -2.12
C ALA A 99 -19.73 -5.87 -0.82
N MET A 100 -19.32 -4.71 -0.27
CA MET A 100 -18.60 -4.61 1.01
C MET A 100 -19.53 -4.41 2.21
N LYS A 101 -20.71 -3.81 2.02
CA LYS A 101 -21.73 -3.64 3.07
C LYS A 101 -22.42 -4.93 3.45
N ASN A 102 -22.58 -5.86 2.51
CA ASN A 102 -23.23 -7.15 2.73
C ASN A 102 -22.25 -8.23 3.25
N VAL A 103 -21.00 -7.87 3.49
CA VAL A 103 -19.99 -8.74 4.11
C VAL A 103 -20.35 -8.91 5.59
N THR A 104 -20.97 -10.03 5.92
CA THR A 104 -21.23 -10.42 7.30
C THR A 104 -20.01 -11.10 7.90
N ILE A 105 -19.92 -11.13 9.24
CA ILE A 105 -18.86 -11.85 9.96
C ILE A 105 -18.85 -13.34 9.58
N ASP A 106 -20.01 -13.93 9.29
CA ASP A 106 -20.11 -15.34 8.95
C ASP A 106 -19.63 -15.62 7.52
N HIS A 107 -19.94 -14.76 6.54
CA HIS A 107 -19.35 -14.85 5.19
C HIS A 107 -17.82 -14.64 5.21
N LEU A 108 -17.30 -13.81 6.11
CA LEU A 108 -15.84 -13.61 6.27
C LEU A 108 -15.13 -14.85 6.82
N LYS A 109 -15.80 -15.65 7.66
CA LYS A 109 -15.20 -16.87 8.22
C LYS A 109 -15.11 -17.99 7.19
N GLU A 110 -16.01 -17.99 6.20
CA GLU A 110 -16.07 -19.02 5.17
C GLU A 110 -15.15 -18.73 3.98
N ASP A 111 -14.80 -17.46 3.74
CA ASP A 111 -13.91 -17.04 2.66
C ASP A 111 -12.69 -16.26 3.18
N GLU A 112 -11.58 -16.97 3.29
CA GLU A 112 -10.29 -16.45 3.76
C GLU A 112 -9.73 -15.35 2.83
N ALA A 113 -9.98 -15.42 1.53
CA ALA A 113 -9.53 -14.41 0.56
C ALA A 113 -10.34 -13.11 0.70
N LEU A 114 -11.66 -13.23 0.88
CA LEU A 114 -12.54 -12.10 1.20
C LEU A 114 -12.13 -11.45 2.52
N MET A 115 -11.82 -12.24 3.55
CA MET A 115 -11.37 -11.74 4.85
C MET A 115 -10.08 -10.93 4.75
N ARG A 116 -9.08 -11.45 4.02
CA ARG A 116 -7.82 -10.73 3.77
C ARG A 116 -8.04 -9.43 3.01
N ASN A 117 -8.87 -9.44 1.97
CA ASN A 117 -9.15 -8.24 1.18
C ASN A 117 -9.89 -7.18 2.02
N TRP A 118 -10.88 -7.59 2.81
CA TRP A 118 -11.59 -6.71 3.74
C TRP A 118 -10.64 -6.10 4.78
N ALA A 119 -9.79 -6.91 5.41
CA ALA A 119 -8.81 -6.43 6.38
C ALA A 119 -7.81 -5.46 5.74
N SER A 120 -7.29 -5.79 4.56
CA SER A 120 -6.39 -4.96 3.75
C SER A 120 -6.98 -3.57 3.46
N ASN A 121 -8.24 -3.51 3.01
CA ASN A 121 -8.89 -2.25 2.69
C ASN A 121 -9.10 -1.38 3.94
N ASN A 122 -9.43 -1.98 5.08
CA ASN A 122 -9.56 -1.25 6.35
C ASN A 122 -8.22 -0.70 6.85
N VAL A 123 -7.14 -1.47 6.76
CA VAL A 123 -5.78 -1.02 7.09
C VAL A 123 -5.39 0.14 6.18
N TYR A 124 -5.57 -0.01 4.86
CA TYR A 124 -5.18 1.02 3.91
C TYR A 124 -5.98 2.32 4.11
N HIS A 125 -7.28 2.21 4.37
CA HIS A 125 -8.11 3.37 4.70
C HIS A 125 -7.62 4.10 5.95
N SER A 126 -7.19 3.36 6.97
CA SER A 126 -6.62 3.92 8.20
C SER A 126 -5.29 4.65 7.94
N LEU A 127 -4.43 4.08 7.08
CA LEU A 127 -3.16 4.70 6.67
C LEU A 127 -3.38 5.99 5.88
N LEU A 128 -4.29 5.99 4.90
CA LEU A 128 -4.64 7.20 4.14
C LEU A 128 -5.18 8.30 5.08
N LYS A 129 -6.05 7.94 6.01
CA LYS A 129 -6.57 8.88 7.03
C LYS A 129 -5.45 9.45 7.91
N GLN A 130 -4.47 8.64 8.29
CA GLN A 130 -3.30 9.10 9.04
C GLN A 130 -2.46 10.08 8.22
N GLN A 131 -2.23 9.79 6.93
CA GLN A 131 -1.51 10.69 6.04
C GLN A 131 -2.23 12.02 5.86
N PHE A 132 -3.57 12.02 5.72
CA PHE A 132 -4.34 13.27 5.72
C PHE A 132 -4.10 14.11 6.97
N ARG A 133 -4.14 13.49 8.14
CA ARG A 133 -3.90 14.20 9.41
C ARG A 133 -2.51 14.84 9.43
N LEU A 134 -1.49 14.10 9.02
CA LEU A 134 -0.12 14.60 8.93
C LEU A 134 0.01 15.78 7.96
N ARG A 135 -0.61 15.69 6.77
CA ARG A 135 -0.60 16.79 5.79
C ARG A 135 -1.34 18.02 6.31
N ILE A 136 -2.48 17.82 6.98
CA ILE A 136 -3.25 18.91 7.61
C ILE A 136 -2.43 19.61 8.69
N SER A 137 -1.70 18.87 9.53
CA SER A 137 -0.80 19.48 10.51
C SER A 137 0.32 20.29 9.88
N HIS A 138 0.69 19.99 8.63
CA HIS A 138 1.66 20.76 7.84
C HIS A 138 1.00 21.86 6.96
N GLY A 139 -0.28 22.19 7.18
CA GLY A 139 -0.97 23.29 6.51
C GLY A 139 -1.74 22.91 5.25
N TYR A 140 -1.81 21.62 4.89
CA TYR A 140 -2.66 21.17 3.79
C TYR A 140 -4.15 21.36 4.13
N LYS A 141 -4.94 21.82 3.15
CA LYS A 141 -6.40 21.98 3.29
C LYS A 141 -7.09 21.05 2.28
N PRO A 142 -7.63 19.90 2.73
CA PRO A 142 -8.31 18.97 1.84
C PRO A 142 -9.56 19.58 1.22
N THR A 143 -9.92 19.12 0.03
CA THR A 143 -11.14 19.57 -0.65
C THR A 143 -12.40 19.13 0.08
N ARG A 144 -13.52 19.82 -0.20
CA ARG A 144 -14.84 19.47 0.34
C ARG A 144 -15.28 18.04 -0.03
N LYS A 145 -14.75 17.49 -1.13
CA LYS A 145 -15.07 16.12 -1.58
C LYS A 145 -14.60 15.08 -0.55
N VAL A 146 -13.43 15.29 0.05
CA VAL A 146 -12.83 14.39 1.04
C VAL A 146 -13.44 14.57 2.44
N THR A 147 -13.79 15.80 2.80
CA THR A 147 -14.24 16.17 4.16
C THR A 147 -15.76 16.08 4.37
N GLY A 148 -16.57 16.08 3.31
CA GLY A 148 -18.03 16.21 3.42
C GLY A 148 -18.42 17.63 3.88
N THR A 149 -19.42 17.74 4.77
CA THR A 149 -19.93 19.03 5.29
C THR A 149 -19.05 19.71 6.33
N ALA A 150 -17.88 19.17 6.73
CA ALA A 150 -17.00 19.91 7.63
C ALA A 150 -15.52 19.49 7.55
N PRO A 151 -14.59 20.45 7.40
CA PRO A 151 -13.16 20.28 7.74
C PRO A 151 -12.93 19.75 9.17
N VAL A 152 -13.95 19.89 10.02
CA VAL A 152 -13.96 19.59 11.46
C VAL A 152 -13.77 18.09 11.78
N ARG A 153 -14.17 17.15 10.90
CA ARG A 153 -14.05 15.70 11.18
C ARG A 153 -12.62 15.18 11.25
N PHE A 154 -11.66 15.84 10.59
CA PHE A 154 -10.24 15.53 10.71
C PHE A 154 -9.59 16.23 11.92
N ASN A 155 -10.13 17.39 12.33
CA ASN A 155 -9.64 18.19 13.45
C ASN A 155 -10.14 17.68 14.82
N LEU A 156 -11.30 17.03 14.91
CA LEU A 156 -11.90 16.54 16.17
C LEU A 156 -11.19 15.34 16.82
N ALA A 157 -10.10 14.84 16.24
CA ALA A 157 -9.31 13.75 16.82
C ALA A 157 -7.97 14.24 17.43
N ILE A 158 -7.82 15.55 17.65
CA ILE A 158 -6.73 16.14 18.41
C ILE A 158 -7.29 16.56 19.77
N GLN A 159 -7.35 15.62 20.70
CA GLN A 159 -7.30 15.86 22.14
C GLN A 159 -6.45 14.78 22.77
#